data_AF-A0A1I7T9S0-F1
#
_entry.id   AF-A0A1I7T9S0-F1
#
_cell.length_a   1.000
_cell.length_b   1.000
_cell.length_c   1.000
_cell.angle_alpha   90.00
_cell.angle_beta   90.00
_cell.angle_gamma   90.00
#
_symmetry.space_group_name_H-M   'P 1'
#
loop_
_entity.id
_entity.type
_entity.pdbx_description
1 polymer ?
#
loop_
_entity_poly.entity_id
_entity_poly.type
_entity_poly.pdbx_seq_one_letter_code
_entity_poly.pdbx_strand_id
1 'polypeptide(L)'
;MFHREEEATPELSFSAISLDEDQRCMSLSRLSTNHLCAPKPLRRCRSASPATVRQLNMSAEQQKLVKRSWNRIPKTQFGRAALEAFIPAAGVTHAIFVDKETENRHVKYFVDLVQSCVDNLEDLETGVKPWLDLIGRGHANFKITGKHWEKFGESLLTTATEWNGPGRRHKETVKAWMVMSSFLADRLAHASRIAHHSPMLTPRVQLLTYVNILFVGKGGRGLKIREDLENTL
;
A
#
# COMPACT_ATOMS: atom_id res chain seq x y z
N MET A 1 -12.40 16.88 57.44
CA MET A 1 -12.48 15.42 57.64
C MET A 1 -13.50 14.93 56.63
N PHE A 2 -13.06 14.56 55.42
CA PHE A 2 -13.94 14.18 54.31
C PHE A 2 -13.58 12.76 53.89
N HIS A 3 -14.60 11.91 53.91
CA HIS A 3 -14.51 10.48 53.64
C HIS A 3 -14.14 10.22 52.17
N ARG A 4 -13.15 9.35 52.01
CA ARG A 4 -12.66 8.78 50.76
C ARG A 4 -13.38 7.46 50.57
N GLU A 5 -14.26 7.37 49.57
CA GLU A 5 -14.86 6.10 49.15
C GLU A 5 -14.02 5.53 48.01
N GLU A 6 -13.36 4.39 48.30
CA GLU A 6 -12.65 3.55 47.34
C GLU A 6 -13.68 2.65 46.62
N GLU A 7 -13.80 2.82 45.31
CA GLU A 7 -14.61 1.95 44.47
C GLU A 7 -13.73 0.79 43.97
N ALA A 8 -14.07 -0.43 44.40
CA ALA A 8 -13.34 -1.65 44.12
C ALA A 8 -13.59 -2.15 42.69
N THR A 9 -12.52 -2.33 41.93
CA THR A 9 -12.54 -3.00 40.62
C THR A 9 -12.65 -4.53 40.77
N PRO A 10 -13.55 -5.21 40.04
CA PRO A 10 -13.57 -6.67 40.03
C PRO A 10 -12.41 -7.24 39.20
N GLU A 11 -11.59 -8.08 39.83
CA GLU A 11 -10.57 -8.89 39.18
C GLU A 11 -11.21 -9.90 38.21
N LEU A 12 -10.92 -9.76 36.93
CA LEU A 12 -11.18 -10.80 35.93
C LEU A 12 -10.06 -11.83 35.99
N SER A 13 -10.29 -12.87 36.79
CA SER A 13 -9.49 -14.09 36.82
C SER A 13 -9.64 -14.83 35.48
N PHE A 14 -8.55 -14.88 34.71
CA PHE A 14 -8.45 -15.73 33.52
C PHE A 14 -7.93 -17.11 33.95
N SER A 15 -8.83 -18.09 33.95
CA SER A 15 -8.44 -19.50 34.08
C SER A 15 -7.60 -19.92 32.87
N ALA A 16 -6.42 -20.47 33.16
CA ALA A 16 -5.53 -21.11 32.20
C ALA A 16 -6.25 -22.30 31.53
N ILE A 17 -6.26 -22.30 30.19
CA ILE A 17 -6.75 -23.43 29.40
C ILE A 17 -5.63 -24.47 29.38
N SER A 18 -5.88 -25.60 30.05
CA SER A 18 -5.07 -26.83 30.03
C SER A 18 -4.96 -27.34 28.59
N LEU A 19 -3.74 -27.46 28.09
CA LEU A 19 -3.41 -28.10 26.82
C LEU A 19 -3.11 -29.57 27.14
N ASP A 20 -4.16 -30.37 27.25
CA ASP A 20 -4.01 -31.82 27.43
C ASP A 20 -3.52 -32.48 26.14
N GLU A 21 -2.49 -33.30 26.36
CA GLU A 21 -1.85 -34.21 25.43
C GLU A 21 -2.84 -35.12 24.71
N ASP A 22 -2.75 -35.17 23.38
CA ASP A 22 -3.16 -36.37 22.64
C ASP A 22 -2.10 -36.69 21.57
N GLN A 23 -0.96 -37.15 22.10
CA GLN A 23 0.16 -37.68 21.35
C GLN A 23 -0.14 -39.12 20.94
N ARG A 24 -1.01 -39.29 19.94
CA ARG A 24 -1.23 -40.61 19.33
C ARG A 24 -0.14 -40.93 18.30
N CYS A 25 0.84 -41.67 18.77
CA CYS A 25 1.72 -42.53 17.98
C CYS A 25 0.91 -43.38 17.00
N MET A 26 1.01 -43.10 15.70
CA MET A 26 0.65 -44.07 14.67
C MET A 26 1.88 -44.95 14.40
N SER A 27 1.68 -46.21 14.78
CA SER A 27 2.60 -47.34 14.72
C SER A 27 3.15 -47.59 13.32
N LEU A 28 4.47 -47.81 13.26
CA LEU A 28 5.18 -48.35 12.11
C LEU A 28 4.88 -49.84 11.96
N SER A 29 3.92 -50.16 11.09
CA SER A 29 3.73 -51.53 10.61
C SER A 29 4.18 -51.65 9.16
N ARG A 30 5.37 -52.23 9.04
CA ARG A 30 6.00 -52.86 7.88
C ARG A 30 4.99 -53.48 6.91
N LEU A 31 5.05 -53.09 5.64
CA LEU A 31 4.77 -53.99 4.53
C LEU A 31 5.75 -53.76 3.37
N SER A 32 6.46 -54.83 3.07
CA SER A 32 6.84 -55.31 1.74
C SER A 32 7.85 -54.52 0.90
N THR A 33 9.06 -55.06 0.89
CA THR A 33 10.06 -54.94 -0.17
C THR A 33 9.45 -55.39 -1.50
N ASN A 34 9.24 -54.46 -2.44
CA ASN A 34 9.51 -54.58 -3.87
C ASN A 34 8.82 -53.44 -4.63
N HIS A 35 9.51 -52.89 -5.62
CA HIS A 35 9.18 -51.76 -6.51
C HIS A 35 9.61 -50.36 -6.02
N LEU A 36 10.87 -50.03 -6.32
CA LEU A 36 11.34 -48.65 -6.48
C LEU A 36 10.60 -47.99 -7.66
N CYS A 37 9.35 -47.58 -7.45
CA CYS A 37 8.74 -46.57 -8.30
C CYS A 37 9.32 -45.21 -7.90
N ALA A 38 9.89 -44.51 -8.87
CA ALA A 38 10.40 -43.15 -8.70
C ALA A 38 9.36 -42.27 -7.98
N PRO A 39 9.76 -41.43 -7.02
CA PRO A 39 8.84 -40.58 -6.28
C PRO A 39 8.04 -39.72 -7.26
N LYS A 40 6.72 -39.92 -7.27
CA LYS A 40 5.80 -39.06 -8.01
C LYS A 40 6.05 -37.61 -7.58
N PRO A 41 6.29 -36.68 -8.52
CA PRO A 41 6.48 -35.28 -8.18
C PRO A 41 5.26 -34.80 -7.39
N LEU A 42 5.49 -34.36 -6.16
CA LEU A 42 4.44 -33.74 -5.34
C LEU A 42 3.88 -32.57 -6.15
N ARG A 43 2.57 -32.63 -6.46
CA ARG A 43 1.86 -31.53 -7.11
C ARG A 43 2.03 -30.30 -6.23
N ARG A 44 2.88 -29.37 -6.67
CA ARG A 44 3.12 -28.08 -6.03
C ARG A 44 1.76 -27.42 -5.79
N CYS A 45 1.41 -27.16 -4.53
CA CYS A 45 0.19 -26.44 -4.19
C CYS A 45 0.14 -25.12 -4.98
N ARG A 46 -0.92 -24.93 -5.77
CA ARG A 46 -1.10 -23.74 -6.63
C ARG A 46 -1.16 -22.42 -5.84
N SER A 47 -1.29 -22.47 -4.52
CA SER A 47 -1.33 -21.32 -3.62
C SER A 47 0.01 -20.58 -3.46
N ALA A 48 1.12 -21.17 -3.90
CA ALA A 48 2.44 -20.54 -3.88
C ALA A 48 2.97 -20.17 -5.27
N SER A 49 2.07 -19.90 -6.23
CA SER A 49 2.52 -19.26 -7.48
C SER A 49 3.00 -17.85 -7.15
N PRO A 50 4.18 -17.41 -7.64
CA PRO A 50 4.57 -16.01 -7.58
C PRO A 50 3.39 -15.21 -8.09
N ALA A 51 2.92 -14.23 -7.32
CA ALA A 51 1.75 -13.43 -7.67
C ALA A 51 1.90 -12.99 -9.13
N THR A 52 1.20 -13.68 -10.03
CA THR A 52 1.20 -13.36 -11.44
C THR A 52 0.72 -11.93 -11.52
N VAL A 53 1.43 -11.13 -12.30
CA VAL A 53 1.15 -9.73 -12.62
C VAL A 53 -0.37 -9.54 -12.74
N ARG A 54 -1.02 -9.14 -11.64
CA ARG A 54 -2.48 -8.97 -11.63
C ARG A 54 -2.75 -7.74 -12.46
N GLN A 55 -3.25 -7.96 -13.67
CA GLN A 55 -3.86 -6.90 -14.47
C GLN A 55 -5.04 -6.36 -13.68
N LEU A 56 -5.04 -5.05 -13.47
CA LEU A 56 -6.19 -4.43 -12.82
C LEU A 56 -7.34 -4.33 -13.81
N ASN A 57 -8.28 -5.26 -13.72
CA ASN A 57 -9.50 -5.21 -14.51
C ASN A 57 -10.59 -4.50 -13.73
N MET A 58 -10.60 -3.16 -13.80
CA MET A 58 -11.74 -2.35 -13.36
C MET A 58 -12.73 -2.17 -14.50
N SER A 59 -14.01 -2.47 -14.25
CA SER A 59 -15.07 -2.23 -15.24
C SER A 59 -15.29 -0.73 -15.47
N ALA A 60 -15.79 -0.34 -16.64
CA ALA A 60 -16.07 1.07 -16.95
C ALA A 60 -16.98 1.75 -15.91
N GLU A 61 -17.93 1.01 -15.33
CA GLU A 61 -18.77 1.52 -14.24
C GLU A 61 -17.97 1.77 -12.95
N GLN A 62 -17.08 0.85 -12.57
CA GLN A 62 -16.18 1.05 -11.42
C GLN A 62 -15.26 2.25 -11.62
N GLN A 63 -14.72 2.42 -12.83
CA GLN A 63 -13.87 3.57 -13.16
C GLN A 63 -14.64 4.89 -13.02
N LYS A 64 -15.88 4.96 -13.52
CA LYS A 64 -16.75 6.14 -13.35
C LYS A 64 -17.03 6.42 -11.87
N LEU A 65 -17.26 5.40 -11.06
CA LEU A 65 -17.50 5.56 -9.62
C LEU A 65 -16.28 6.14 -8.91
N VAL A 66 -15.08 5.63 -9.19
CA VAL A 66 -13.83 6.17 -8.63
C VAL A 66 -13.59 7.60 -9.10
N LYS A 67 -13.69 7.90 -10.40
CA LYS A 67 -13.53 9.27 -10.93
C LYS A 67 -14.53 10.24 -10.27
N ARG A 68 -15.81 9.86 -10.18
CA ARG A 68 -16.85 10.72 -9.57
C ARG A 68 -16.64 10.94 -8.07
N SER A 69 -16.34 9.88 -7.34
CA SER A 69 -16.10 9.97 -5.89
C SER A 69 -14.84 10.79 -5.61
N TRP A 70 -13.75 10.52 -6.32
CA TRP A 70 -12.52 11.28 -6.20
C TRP A 70 -12.76 12.77 -6.40
N ASN A 71 -13.50 13.18 -7.43
CA ASN A 71 -13.76 14.61 -7.70
C ASN A 71 -14.49 15.35 -6.56
N ARG A 72 -15.17 14.63 -5.66
CA ARG A 72 -15.86 15.23 -4.50
C ARG A 72 -14.96 15.39 -3.27
N ILE A 73 -13.88 14.63 -3.22
CA ILE A 73 -13.00 14.54 -2.06
C ILE A 73 -12.03 15.73 -2.07
N PRO A 74 -11.93 16.52 -0.98
CA PRO A 74 -10.90 17.55 -0.84
C PRO A 74 -9.51 16.91 -0.77
N LYS A 75 -8.70 17.16 -1.80
CA LYS A 75 -7.44 16.43 -2.08
C LYS A 75 -6.45 16.49 -0.92
N THR A 76 -6.15 17.69 -0.44
CA THR A 76 -5.20 17.91 0.67
C THR A 76 -5.68 17.27 1.97
N GLN A 77 -6.98 17.37 2.28
CA GLN A 77 -7.54 16.80 3.51
C GLN A 77 -7.56 15.28 3.45
N PHE A 78 -7.86 14.71 2.28
CA PHE A 78 -7.76 13.27 2.04
C PHE A 78 -6.35 12.75 2.27
N GLY A 79 -5.33 13.42 1.71
CA GLY A 79 -3.95 13.00 1.90
C GLY A 79 -3.50 13.04 3.36
N ARG A 80 -3.93 14.06 4.12
CA ARG A 80 -3.68 14.14 5.58
C ARG A 80 -4.39 13.02 6.34
N ALA A 81 -5.70 12.87 6.12
CA ALA A 81 -6.51 11.86 6.80
C ALA A 81 -6.02 10.43 6.52
N ALA A 82 -5.62 10.15 5.28
CA ALA A 82 -5.07 8.84 4.94
C ALA A 82 -3.70 8.58 5.60
N LEU A 83 -2.85 9.61 5.70
CA LEU A 83 -1.58 9.50 6.42
C LEU A 83 -1.80 9.32 7.92
N GLU A 84 -2.71 10.10 8.52
CA GLU A 84 -3.12 9.98 9.93
C GLU A 84 -3.73 8.61 10.24
N ALA A 85 -4.46 8.00 9.30
CA ALA A 85 -4.96 6.63 9.44
C ALA A 85 -3.85 5.58 9.28
N PHE A 86 -2.90 5.81 8.36
CA PHE A 86 -1.80 4.89 8.09
C PHE A 86 -0.82 4.74 9.26
N ILE A 87 -0.38 5.87 9.85
CA ILE A 87 0.67 5.90 10.87
C ILE A 87 0.39 4.95 12.05
N PRO A 88 -0.76 5.05 12.76
CA PRO A 88 -1.09 4.15 13.84
C PRO A 88 -1.33 2.71 13.34
N ALA A 89 -1.99 2.54 12.19
CA ALA A 89 -2.32 1.21 11.64
C ALA A 89 -1.08 0.40 11.26
N ALA A 90 -0.01 1.07 10.83
CA ALA A 90 1.26 0.46 10.47
C ALA A 90 2.27 0.40 11.64
N GLY A 91 1.92 0.95 12.82
CA GLY A 91 2.83 1.01 13.97
C GLY A 91 4.07 1.86 13.71
N VAL A 92 3.99 2.83 12.80
CA VAL A 92 5.06 3.79 12.53
C VAL A 92 4.81 5.08 13.30
N THR A 93 5.86 5.89 13.50
CA THR A 93 5.76 7.17 14.20
C THR A 93 5.90 8.32 13.20
N HIS A 94 5.37 9.51 13.51
CA HIS A 94 5.62 10.71 12.71
C HIS A 94 7.11 11.07 12.60
N ALA A 95 7.98 10.52 13.46
CA ALA A 95 9.42 10.72 13.42
C ALA A 95 10.09 10.16 12.15
N ILE A 96 9.37 9.40 11.31
CA ILE A 96 9.83 9.06 9.96
C ILE A 96 9.94 10.30 9.07
N PHE A 97 9.21 11.37 9.40
CA PHE A 97 9.33 12.67 8.77
C PHE A 97 10.25 13.54 9.62
N VAL A 98 11.30 14.10 9.01
CA VAL A 98 12.28 14.95 9.69
C VAL A 98 11.63 16.21 10.25
N ASP A 99 10.65 16.75 9.53
CA ASP A 99 9.95 17.98 9.85
C ASP A 99 8.55 17.99 9.21
N LYS A 100 7.74 18.97 9.61
CA LYS A 100 6.36 19.14 9.15
C LYS A 100 6.28 19.50 7.65
N GLU A 101 7.33 20.10 7.08
CA GLU A 101 7.38 20.44 5.65
C GLU A 101 7.56 19.18 4.80
N THR A 102 8.39 18.25 5.26
CA THR A 102 8.62 16.94 4.66
C THR A 102 7.37 16.08 4.74
N GLU A 103 6.65 16.10 5.85
CA GLU A 103 5.33 15.48 5.97
C GLU A 103 4.33 16.07 4.95
N ASN A 104 4.24 17.40 4.86
CA ASN A 104 3.36 18.09 3.91
C ASN A 104 3.70 17.76 2.45
N ARG A 105 4.99 17.66 2.10
CA ARG A 105 5.43 17.22 0.77
C ARG A 105 5.00 15.78 0.51
N HIS A 106 5.11 14.90 1.50
CA HIS A 106 4.67 13.51 1.37
C HIS A 106 3.15 13.40 1.16
N VAL A 107 2.36 14.23 1.84
CA VAL A 107 0.91 14.36 1.61
C VAL A 107 0.62 14.79 0.17
N LYS A 108 1.37 15.76 -0.36
CA LYS A 108 1.20 16.19 -1.76
C LYS A 108 1.51 15.05 -2.74
N TYR A 109 2.66 14.38 -2.60
CA TYR A 109 3.03 13.27 -3.47
C TYR A 109 2.04 12.10 -3.40
N PHE A 110 1.47 11.85 -2.21
CA PHE A 110 0.43 10.86 -2.01
C PHE A 110 -0.84 11.20 -2.80
N VAL A 111 -1.29 12.46 -2.75
CA VAL A 111 -2.46 12.92 -3.49
C VAL A 111 -2.22 12.85 -5.00
N ASP A 112 -1.04 13.29 -5.45
CA ASP A 112 -0.65 13.25 -6.86
C ASP A 112 -0.59 11.79 -7.36
N LEU A 113 -0.23 10.86 -6.48
CA LEU A 113 -0.27 9.42 -6.76
C LEU A 113 -1.67 8.94 -7.07
N VAL A 114 -2.59 9.19 -6.14
CA VAL A 114 -3.99 8.80 -6.32
C VAL A 114 -4.59 9.49 -7.54
N GLN A 115 -4.32 10.78 -7.75
CA GLN A 115 -4.78 11.51 -8.93
C GLN A 115 -4.30 10.85 -10.24
N SER A 116 -3.01 10.52 -10.33
CA SER A 116 -2.46 9.84 -11.51
C SER A 116 -3.09 8.47 -11.74
N CYS A 117 -3.42 7.73 -10.68
CA CYS A 117 -4.19 6.49 -10.80
C CYS A 117 -5.59 6.74 -11.35
N VAL A 118 -6.31 7.72 -10.82
CA VAL A 118 -7.66 8.07 -11.26
C VAL A 118 -7.69 8.52 -12.73
N ASP A 119 -6.66 9.23 -13.18
CA ASP A 119 -6.53 9.69 -14.56
C ASP A 119 -6.20 8.56 -15.54
N ASN A 120 -5.57 7.48 -15.08
CA ASN A 120 -5.13 6.35 -15.90
C ASN A 120 -5.86 5.03 -15.57
N LEU A 121 -7.08 5.07 -15.03
CA LEU A 121 -7.83 3.86 -14.65
C LEU A 121 -8.09 2.88 -15.81
N GLU A 122 -8.01 3.34 -17.04
CA GLU A 122 -8.19 2.53 -18.26
C GLU A 122 -6.94 1.68 -18.56
N ASP A 123 -5.76 2.15 -18.16
CA ASP A 123 -4.48 1.47 -18.33
C ASP A 123 -3.49 1.85 -17.22
N LEU A 124 -3.73 1.33 -16.02
CA LEU A 124 -2.85 1.56 -14.88
C LEU A 124 -1.48 0.86 -15.04
N GLU A 125 -1.47 -0.25 -15.78
CA GLU A 125 -0.27 -1.06 -15.95
C GLU A 125 0.76 -0.37 -16.84
N THR A 126 0.34 0.36 -17.87
CA THR A 126 1.26 1.18 -18.66
C THR A 126 1.42 2.57 -18.03
N GLY A 127 0.31 3.19 -17.61
CA GLY A 127 0.29 4.60 -17.23
C GLY A 127 0.90 4.92 -15.87
N VAL A 128 0.81 4.00 -14.90
CA VAL A 128 1.19 4.28 -13.50
C VAL A 128 2.30 3.35 -13.00
N LYS A 129 2.38 2.12 -13.53
CA LYS A 129 3.36 1.12 -13.08
C LYS A 129 4.81 1.62 -13.03
N PRO A 130 5.38 2.32 -14.04
CA PRO A 130 6.78 2.76 -13.97
C PRO A 130 7.03 3.64 -12.75
N TRP A 131 6.02 4.42 -12.36
CA TRP A 131 6.11 5.30 -11.20
C TRP A 131 5.92 4.55 -9.88
N LEU A 132 4.99 3.60 -9.80
CA LEU A 132 4.87 2.70 -8.63
C LEU A 132 6.14 1.91 -8.40
N ASP A 133 6.78 1.44 -9.47
CA ASP A 133 8.05 0.73 -9.39
C ASP A 133 9.15 1.65 -8.84
N LEU A 134 9.21 2.90 -9.29
CA LEU A 134 10.16 3.90 -8.78
C LEU A 134 9.92 4.20 -7.29
N ILE A 135 8.68 4.46 -6.90
CA ILE A 135 8.31 4.75 -5.51
C ILE A 135 8.65 3.55 -4.62
N GLY A 136 8.21 2.35 -4.99
CA GLY A 136 8.45 1.14 -4.21
C GLY A 136 9.93 0.85 -4.04
N ARG A 137 10.74 0.99 -5.11
CA ARG A 137 12.20 0.86 -5.02
C ARG A 137 12.83 1.93 -4.13
N GLY A 138 12.39 3.19 -4.24
CA GLY A 138 12.86 4.29 -3.40
C GLY A 138 12.59 4.05 -1.91
N HIS A 139 11.48 3.38 -1.60
CA HIS A 139 11.08 3.04 -0.24
C HIS A 139 11.73 1.76 0.32
N ALA A 140 12.40 0.95 -0.51
CA ALA A 140 13.09 -0.25 -0.06
C ALA A 140 14.30 0.05 0.84
N ASN A 141 14.90 1.23 0.73
CA ASN A 141 15.99 1.64 1.63
C ASN A 141 15.49 2.03 3.02
N PHE A 142 14.18 2.09 3.22
CA PHE A 142 13.55 2.31 4.51
C PHE A 142 13.09 0.96 5.09
N LYS A 143 12.83 0.88 6.39
CA LYS A 143 12.31 -0.32 7.06
C LYS A 143 10.82 -0.61 6.71
N ILE A 144 10.42 -0.30 5.48
CA ILE A 144 9.06 -0.50 4.95
C ILE A 144 8.96 -1.91 4.40
N THR A 145 7.94 -2.65 4.83
CA THR A 145 7.70 -4.04 4.46
C THR A 145 6.38 -4.19 3.69
N GLY A 146 6.11 -5.37 3.13
CA GLY A 146 4.82 -5.66 2.48
C GLY A 146 3.61 -5.32 3.34
N LYS A 147 3.67 -5.60 4.65
CA LYS A 147 2.60 -5.27 5.61
C LYS A 147 2.31 -3.77 5.69
N HIS A 148 3.34 -2.92 5.57
CA HIS A 148 3.14 -1.47 5.58
C HIS A 148 2.37 -1.04 4.32
N TRP A 149 2.66 -1.62 3.16
CA TRP A 149 1.93 -1.32 1.93
C TRP A 149 0.47 -1.80 1.97
N GLU A 150 0.19 -2.93 2.62
CA GLU A 150 -1.19 -3.38 2.90
C GLU A 150 -1.94 -2.35 3.77
N LYS A 151 -1.32 -1.88 4.86
CA LYS A 151 -1.87 -0.82 5.72
C LYS A 151 -2.07 0.50 5.00
N PHE A 152 -1.19 0.82 4.07
CA PHE A 152 -1.36 1.96 3.17
C PHE A 152 -2.61 1.80 2.29
N GLY A 153 -2.80 0.63 1.66
CA GLY A 153 -3.98 0.35 0.85
C GLY A 153 -5.29 0.38 1.65
N GLU A 154 -5.26 -0.13 2.89
CA GLU A 154 -6.38 -0.06 3.85
C GLU A 154 -6.68 1.39 4.22
N SER A 155 -5.67 2.21 4.55
CA SER A 155 -5.86 3.62 4.92
C SER A 155 -6.51 4.42 3.80
N LEU A 156 -6.08 4.20 2.55
CA LEU A 156 -6.70 4.78 1.35
C LEU A 156 -8.18 4.43 1.22
N LEU A 157 -8.51 3.14 1.39
CA LEU A 157 -9.87 2.65 1.26
C LEU A 157 -10.77 3.21 2.36
N THR A 158 -10.30 3.19 3.61
CA THR A 158 -11.05 3.71 4.77
C THR A 158 -11.35 5.18 4.58
N THR A 159 -10.32 6.00 4.31
CA THR A 159 -10.51 7.44 4.09
C THR A 159 -11.44 7.68 2.90
N ALA A 160 -11.25 7.02 1.76
CA ALA A 160 -12.14 7.21 0.62
C ALA A 160 -13.60 6.84 0.95
N THR A 161 -13.81 5.79 1.74
CA THR A 161 -15.15 5.32 2.14
C THR A 161 -15.84 6.33 3.06
N GLU A 162 -15.12 6.87 4.04
CA GLU A 162 -15.63 7.88 4.97
C GLU A 162 -16.10 9.13 4.24
N TRP A 163 -15.27 9.68 3.34
CA TRP A 163 -15.60 10.90 2.60
C TRP A 163 -16.76 10.73 1.60
N ASN A 164 -16.97 9.53 1.08
CA ASN A 164 -18.10 9.28 0.18
C ASN A 164 -19.43 9.14 0.92
N GLY A 165 -19.40 8.82 2.22
CA GLY A 165 -20.59 8.64 3.04
C GLY A 165 -21.52 7.50 2.57
N PRO A 166 -22.51 7.12 3.39
CA PRO A 166 -23.49 6.11 3.01
C PRO A 166 -24.41 6.61 1.88
N GLY A 167 -24.81 5.72 0.98
CA GLY A 167 -25.69 6.07 -0.13
C GLY A 167 -26.02 4.88 -1.05
N ARG A 168 -26.94 5.09 -2.00
CA ARG A 168 -27.46 4.03 -2.88
C ARG A 168 -26.37 3.29 -3.68
N ARG A 169 -25.26 3.97 -4.00
CA ARG A 169 -24.11 3.41 -4.74
C ARG A 169 -22.86 3.21 -3.89
N HIS A 170 -23.00 3.27 -2.56
CA HIS A 170 -21.86 3.25 -1.65
C HIS A 170 -21.11 1.92 -1.75
N LYS A 171 -21.82 0.79 -1.74
CA LYS A 171 -21.21 -0.55 -1.80
C LYS A 171 -20.37 -0.75 -3.07
N GLU A 172 -20.85 -0.30 -4.22
CA GLU A 172 -20.13 -0.40 -5.49
C GLU A 172 -18.93 0.54 -5.52
N THR A 173 -19.06 1.74 -4.94
CA THR A 173 -17.96 2.71 -4.82
C THR A 173 -16.85 2.15 -3.94
N VAL A 174 -17.19 1.58 -2.77
CA VAL A 174 -16.22 0.92 -1.88
C VAL A 174 -15.51 -0.22 -2.59
N LYS A 175 -16.24 -1.08 -3.32
CA LYS A 175 -15.63 -2.16 -4.11
C LYS A 175 -14.65 -1.62 -5.16
N ALA A 176 -15.00 -0.53 -5.85
CA ALA A 176 -14.13 0.07 -6.86
C ALA A 176 -12.86 0.67 -6.23
N TRP A 177 -12.99 1.36 -5.11
CA TRP A 177 -11.84 1.87 -4.34
C TRP A 177 -10.96 0.76 -3.80
N MET A 178 -11.54 -0.33 -3.31
CA MET A 178 -10.81 -1.49 -2.82
C MET A 178 -9.94 -2.11 -3.93
N VAL A 179 -10.50 -2.28 -5.13
CA VAL A 179 -9.74 -2.80 -6.28
C VAL A 179 -8.54 -1.89 -6.60
N MET A 180 -8.75 -0.58 -6.66
CA MET A 180 -7.67 0.38 -6.94
C MET A 180 -6.62 0.43 -5.82
N SER A 181 -7.02 0.48 -4.55
CA SER A 181 -6.08 0.59 -3.43
C SER A 181 -5.28 -0.69 -3.22
N SER A 182 -5.90 -1.87 -3.40
CA SER A 182 -5.20 -3.15 -3.39
C SER A 182 -4.16 -3.24 -4.51
N PHE A 183 -4.49 -2.76 -5.72
CA PHE A 183 -3.52 -2.70 -6.81
C PHE A 183 -2.30 -1.86 -6.47
N LEU A 184 -2.51 -0.67 -5.89
CA LEU A 184 -1.42 0.21 -5.48
C LEU A 184 -0.53 -0.46 -4.44
N ALA A 185 -1.14 -1.01 -3.38
CA ALA A 185 -0.43 -1.72 -2.32
C ALA A 185 0.39 -2.89 -2.87
N ASP A 186 -0.21 -3.74 -3.70
CA ASP A 186 0.43 -4.92 -4.28
C ASP A 186 1.65 -4.53 -5.14
N ARG A 187 1.51 -3.50 -5.97
CA ARG A 187 2.58 -3.05 -6.87
C ARG A 187 3.73 -2.38 -6.11
N LEU A 188 3.43 -1.52 -5.14
CA LEU A 188 4.44 -0.90 -4.29
C LEU A 188 5.19 -1.96 -3.47
N ALA A 189 4.48 -2.90 -2.86
CA ALA A 189 5.07 -4.00 -2.12
C ALA A 189 5.96 -4.89 -3.00
N HIS A 190 5.51 -5.20 -4.21
CA HIS A 190 6.31 -5.97 -5.16
C HIS A 190 7.59 -5.23 -5.57
N ALA A 191 7.47 -3.94 -5.90
CA ALA A 191 8.61 -3.11 -6.30
C ALA A 191 9.64 -2.94 -5.18
N SER A 192 9.19 -2.73 -3.92
CA SER A 192 10.09 -2.66 -2.77
C SER A 192 10.86 -3.96 -2.56
N ARG A 193 10.18 -5.12 -2.64
CA ARG A 193 10.84 -6.44 -2.50
C ARG A 193 11.91 -6.67 -3.56
N ILE A 194 11.63 -6.35 -4.83
CA ILE A 194 12.63 -6.51 -5.91
C ILE A 194 13.87 -5.66 -5.65
N ALA A 195 13.71 -4.42 -5.18
CA ALA A 195 14.84 -3.53 -4.91
C ALA A 195 15.75 -4.04 -3.79
N HIS A 196 15.20 -4.70 -2.76
CA HIS A 196 16.03 -5.33 -1.72
C HIS A 196 16.96 -6.42 -2.28
N HIS A 197 16.59 -7.05 -3.39
CA HIS A 197 17.39 -8.07 -4.06
C HIS A 197 18.35 -7.49 -5.12
N SER A 198 18.21 -6.21 -5.48
CA SER A 198 19.10 -5.51 -6.41
C SER A 198 19.10 -4.01 -6.09
N PRO A 199 19.98 -3.55 -5.18
CA PRO A 199 19.98 -2.16 -4.74
C PRO A 199 20.45 -1.25 -5.88
N MET A 200 19.54 -0.44 -6.43
CA MET A 200 19.93 0.67 -7.30
C MET A 200 20.62 1.77 -6.48
N LEU A 201 21.72 2.29 -7.02
CA LEU A 201 22.38 3.48 -6.53
C LEU A 201 21.50 4.71 -6.81
N THR A 202 21.06 5.37 -5.74
CA THR A 202 20.47 6.73 -5.66
C THR A 202 19.04 6.98 -6.20
N PRO A 203 17.99 6.83 -5.33
CA PRO A 203 16.61 7.20 -5.65
C PRO A 203 16.33 8.72 -5.62
N ARG A 204 17.18 9.50 -4.93
CA ARG A 204 16.83 10.85 -4.47
C ARG A 204 16.82 11.91 -5.58
N VAL A 205 17.64 11.74 -6.62
CA VAL A 205 17.76 12.68 -7.75
C VAL A 205 16.70 12.40 -8.83
N GLN A 206 16.29 11.14 -9.01
CA GLN A 206 15.30 10.77 -10.03
C GLN A 206 13.86 11.11 -9.61
N LEU A 207 13.52 10.97 -8.31
CA LEU A 207 12.16 11.27 -7.83
C LEU A 207 11.78 12.75 -8.01
N LEU A 208 12.72 13.67 -7.83
CA LEU A 208 12.50 15.12 -8.00
C LEU A 208 12.49 15.56 -9.47
N THR A 209 13.28 14.89 -10.32
CA THR A 209 13.43 15.27 -11.73
C THR A 209 12.23 14.80 -12.57
N TYR A 210 11.69 13.60 -12.31
CA TYR A 210 10.57 13.07 -13.10
C TYR A 210 9.19 13.65 -12.74
N VAL A 211 8.97 14.03 -11.47
CA VAL A 211 7.72 14.70 -11.07
C VAL A 211 7.59 16.07 -11.73
N ASN A 212 8.68 16.80 -11.94
CA ASN A 212 8.63 18.05 -12.71
C ASN A 212 8.47 17.81 -14.22
N ILE A 213 9.16 16.82 -14.80
CA ILE A 213 9.16 16.61 -16.26
C ILE A 213 7.81 16.08 -16.78
N LEU A 214 7.14 15.17 -16.07
CA LEU A 214 5.84 14.64 -16.50
C LEU A 214 4.69 15.65 -16.34
N PHE A 215 4.79 16.57 -15.38
CA PHE A 215 3.79 17.64 -15.20
C PHE A 215 4.00 18.82 -16.15
N VAL A 216 5.24 19.11 -16.56
CA VAL A 216 5.52 20.09 -17.63
C VAL A 216 5.02 19.58 -18.99
N GLY A 217 4.93 18.26 -19.19
CA GLY A 217 4.50 17.65 -20.46
C GLY A 217 3.00 17.66 -20.78
N LYS A 218 2.10 17.95 -19.82
CA LYS A 218 0.64 17.97 -20.04
C LYS A 218 -0.04 19.31 -19.77
N GLY A 219 0.71 20.34 -19.36
CA GLY A 219 0.22 21.69 -19.19
C GLY A 219 0.96 22.65 -20.13
N GLY A 220 0.43 22.83 -21.34
CA GLY A 220 0.93 23.84 -22.27
C GLY A 220 0.78 25.25 -21.69
N ARG A 221 1.81 25.71 -20.96
CA ARG A 221 2.21 27.11 -20.81
C ARG A 221 3.71 27.13 -20.61
N GLY A 222 4.42 27.57 -21.65
CA GLY A 222 5.88 27.65 -21.67
C GLY A 222 6.41 28.47 -20.50
N LEU A 223 7.26 27.86 -19.68
CA LEU A 223 8.20 28.59 -18.84
C LEU A 223 9.48 28.80 -19.65
N LYS A 224 9.70 30.06 -19.98
CA LYS A 224 10.93 30.61 -20.54
C LYS A 224 12.03 30.44 -19.49
N ILE A 225 12.90 29.45 -19.67
CA ILE A 225 14.14 29.33 -18.90
C ILE A 225 15.04 30.46 -19.40
N ARG A 226 15.23 31.47 -18.55
CA ARG A 226 16.21 32.54 -18.77
C ARG A 226 17.57 31.93 -18.41
N GLU A 227 18.42 31.81 -19.41
CA GLU A 227 19.85 31.55 -19.27
C GLU A 227 20.45 32.66 -18.40
N ASP A 228 20.99 32.30 -17.25
CA ASP A 228 21.97 33.10 -16.52
C ASP A 228 23.03 32.13 -16.00
N LEU A 229 23.86 31.64 -16.93
CA LEU A 229 25.04 30.85 -16.60
C LEU A 229 26.13 31.08 -17.65
N GLU A 230 26.49 32.34 -17.87
CA GLU A 230 27.72 32.76 -18.52
C GLU A 230 27.98 34.24 -18.18
N ASN A 231 28.66 34.47 -17.05
CA ASN A 231 29.52 35.64 -16.81
C ASN A 231 30.10 35.58 -15.39
N THR A 232 30.97 34.61 -15.14
CA THR A 232 32.05 34.78 -14.17
C THR A 232 33.20 33.84 -14.56
N LEU A 233 34.01 34.28 -15.53
CA LEU A 233 35.46 34.15 -15.62
C LEU A 233 35.96 34.95 -16.84
#